data_AF-A0A0R2QB14-F1
#
_entry.id   AF-A0A0R2QB14-F1
#
_cell.length_a   1.000
_cell.length_b   1.000
_cell.length_c   1.000
_cell.angle_alpha   90.00
_cell.angle_beta   90.00
_cell.angle_gamma   90.00
#
_symmetry.space_group_name_H-M   'P 1'
#
loop_
_entity.id
_entity.type
_entity.pdbx_description
1 polymer ?
#
loop_
_entity_poly.entity_id
_entity_poly.type
_entity_poly.pdbx_seq_one_letter_code
_entity_poly.pdbx_strand_id
1 'polypeptide(L)'
;MINDEHSVERVSKIAQELVGSAGYMAMDNPIAGGEDFASIVHEVPGAFVFLGACPKEIDHTTAPTNHSARAIFDDSVIPLGSALLASLASSHLL
;
A
#
# COMPACT_ATOMS: atom_id res chain seq x y z
N MET A 1 13.37 1.75 6.44
CA MET A 1 12.44 2.59 5.67
C MET A 1 11.67 3.45 6.64
N ILE A 2 11.57 4.75 6.41
CA ILE A 2 10.73 5.68 7.17
C ILE A 2 9.95 6.49 6.14
N ASN A 3 8.62 6.45 6.20
CA ASN A 3 7.78 7.25 5.32
C ASN A 3 7.69 8.69 5.85
N ASP A 4 7.65 9.66 4.94
CA ASP A 4 7.36 11.06 5.26
C ASP A 4 5.89 11.22 5.67
N GLU A 5 5.63 12.01 6.72
CA GLU A 5 4.29 12.17 7.31
C GLU A 5 3.29 12.77 6.32
N HIS A 6 3.67 13.84 5.61
CA HIS A 6 2.80 14.49 4.61
C HIS A 6 2.49 13.56 3.42
N SER A 7 3.46 12.73 3.04
CA SER A 7 3.29 11.73 2.00
C SER A 7 2.31 10.64 2.44
N VAL A 8 2.37 10.19 3.69
CA VAL A 8 1.40 9.23 4.27
C VAL A 8 0.00 9.85 4.35
N GLU A 9 -0.12 11.11 4.78
CA GLU A 9 -1.41 11.82 4.82
C GLU A 9 -2.06 11.90 3.43
N ARG A 10 -1.27 12.22 2.40
CA ARG A 10 -1.74 12.27 1.01
C ARG A 10 -2.23 10.89 0.54
N VAL A 11 -1.46 9.84 0.80
CA VAL A 11 -1.87 8.47 0.46
C VAL A 11 -3.14 8.08 1.19
N SER A 12 -3.22 8.35 2.49
CA SER A 12 -4.39 8.07 3.33
C SER A 12 -5.66 8.74 2.79
N LYS A 13 -5.58 10.03 2.44
CA LYS A 13 -6.71 10.76 1.88
C LYS A 13 -7.21 10.15 0.56
N ILE A 14 -6.30 9.97 -0.41
CA ILE A 14 -6.66 9.47 -1.75
C ILE A 14 -7.12 8.01 -1.69
N ALA A 15 -6.48 7.17 -0.87
CA ALA A 15 -6.90 5.80 -0.68
C ALA A 15 -8.34 5.74 -0.13
N GLN A 16 -8.64 6.52 0.92
CA GLN A 16 -9.99 6.57 1.48
C GLN A 16 -11.05 7.11 0.51
N GLU A 17 -10.69 8.02 -0.41
CA GLU A 17 -11.58 8.46 -1.49
C GLU A 17 -11.89 7.33 -2.48
N LEU A 18 -10.93 6.44 -2.74
CA LEU A 18 -11.08 5.32 -3.69
C LEU A 18 -11.80 4.10 -3.09
N VAL A 19 -11.50 3.74 -1.84
CA VAL A 19 -11.98 2.49 -1.22
C VAL A 19 -12.85 2.69 0.03
N GLY A 20 -13.12 3.95 0.39
CA GLY A 20 -13.82 4.29 1.63
C GLY A 20 -12.92 4.15 2.87
N SER A 21 -13.39 4.68 4.00
CA SER A 21 -12.65 4.65 5.27
C SER A 21 -12.34 3.23 5.78
N ALA A 22 -13.25 2.28 5.55
CA ALA A 22 -13.06 0.88 5.93
C ALA A 22 -12.05 0.13 5.04
N GLY A 23 -11.73 0.65 3.85
CA GLY A 23 -10.78 0.05 2.92
C GLY A 23 -9.32 0.48 3.15
N TYR A 24 -9.08 1.40 4.08
CA TYR A 24 -7.74 1.86 4.46
C TYR A 24 -7.44 1.50 5.91
N MET A 25 -6.21 1.05 6.16
CA MET A 25 -5.72 0.75 7.51
C MET A 25 -4.35 1.39 7.69
N ALA A 26 -4.20 2.21 8.73
CA ALA A 26 -2.89 2.69 9.14
C ALA A 26 -2.10 1.53 9.76
N MET A 27 -0.80 1.50 9.49
CA MET A 27 0.11 0.53 10.11
C MET A 27 0.77 1.15 11.33
N ASP A 28 0.18 0.93 12.51
CA ASP A 28 0.69 1.46 13.78
C ASP A 28 2.05 0.87 14.17
N ASN A 29 2.37 -0.32 13.66
CA ASN A 29 3.61 -1.03 13.93
C ASN A 29 4.37 -1.33 12.63
N PRO A 30 5.70 -1.15 12.61
CA PRO A 30 6.52 -1.50 11.46
C PRO A 30 6.61 -3.03 11.29
N ILE A 31 6.77 -3.48 10.05
CA ILE A 31 7.03 -4.88 9.71
C ILE A 31 8.55 -5.09 9.62
N ALA A 32 9.03 -6.21 10.17
CA ALA A 32 10.40 -6.65 9.97
C ALA A 32 10.59 -7.19 8.54
N GLY A 33 11.04 -6.32 7.63
CA GLY A 33 11.36 -6.65 6.24
C GLY A 33 12.45 -5.74 5.69
N GLY A 34 13.20 -6.24 4.70
CA GLY A 34 14.15 -5.45 3.92
C GLY A 34 13.53 -5.05 2.58
N GLU A 35 13.55 -3.76 2.26
CA GLU A 35 12.99 -3.20 1.02
C GLU A 35 13.91 -2.07 0.54
N ASP A 36 14.35 -2.13 -0.71
CA ASP A 36 15.37 -1.22 -1.26
C ASP A 36 14.79 0.15 -1.63
N PHE A 37 13.46 0.26 -1.75
CA PHE A 37 12.76 1.55 -1.82
C PHE A 37 13.09 2.46 -0.61
N ALA A 38 13.59 1.89 0.49
CA ALA A 38 14.12 2.65 1.62
C ALA A 38 15.22 3.66 1.20
N SER A 39 16.04 3.32 0.21
CA SER A 39 17.07 4.22 -0.31
C SER A 39 16.47 5.41 -1.08
N ILE A 40 15.32 5.22 -1.72
CA ILE A 40 14.62 6.30 -2.43
C ILE A 40 14.01 7.28 -1.42
N VAL A 41 13.24 6.77 -0.44
CA VAL A 41 12.59 7.63 0.56
C VAL A 41 13.56 8.28 1.54
N HIS A 42 14.81 7.81 1.58
CA HIS A 42 15.89 8.50 2.30
C HIS A 42 16.30 9.81 1.62
N GLU A 43 16.29 9.85 0.28
CA GLU A 43 16.72 11.01 -0.51
C GLU A 43 15.57 11.95 -0.87
N VAL A 44 14.37 11.39 -1.10
CA VAL A 44 13.18 12.15 -1.52
C VAL A 44 12.02 11.81 -0.61
N PRO A 45 11.34 12.80 0.02
CA PRO A 45 10.16 12.55 0.84
C PRO A 45 9.11 11.75 0.07
N GLY A 46 8.69 10.62 0.63
CA GLY A 46 7.75 9.71 0.00
C GLY A 46 7.14 8.72 0.98
N ALA A 47 6.19 7.94 0.49
CA ALA A 47 5.53 6.89 1.25
C ALA A 47 5.49 5.59 0.45
N PHE A 48 5.92 4.50 1.09
CA PHE A 48 5.71 3.14 0.64
C PHE A 48 4.50 2.55 1.37
N VAL A 49 3.55 1.98 0.63
CA VAL A 49 2.31 1.41 1.17
C VAL A 49 2.03 0.03 0.59
N PHE A 50 1.36 -0.81 1.37
CA PHE A 50 0.90 -2.11 0.90
C PHE A 50 -0.48 -2.01 0.26
N LEU A 51 -0.66 -2.71 -0.86
CA LEU A 51 -1.97 -2.98 -1.45
C LEU A 51 -2.39 -4.40 -1.05
N GLY A 52 -3.53 -4.53 -0.37
CA GLY A 52 -4.09 -5.83 -0.04
C GLY A 52 -4.49 -6.61 -1.30
N ALA A 53 -4.04 -7.85 -1.41
CA ALA A 53 -4.32 -8.73 -2.55
C ALA A 53 -4.68 -10.16 -2.10
N CYS A 54 -5.18 -10.34 -0.87
CA CYS A 54 -5.65 -11.64 -0.42
C CYS A 54 -7.00 -11.95 -1.09
N PRO A 55 -7.18 -13.14 -1.70
CA PRO A 55 -8.50 -13.58 -2.18
C PRO A 55 -9.57 -13.49 -1.09
N LYS A 56 -10.77 -13.02 -1.47
CA LYS A 56 -11.87 -12.72 -0.53
C LYS A 56 -12.34 -13.93 0.27
N GLU A 57 -12.15 -15.12 -0.28
CA GLU A 57 -12.55 -16.39 0.31
C GLU A 57 -11.53 -16.93 1.33
N ILE A 58 -10.37 -16.27 1.45
CA ILE A 58 -9.28 -16.65 2.35
C ILE A 58 -9.19 -15.62 3.49
N ASP A 59 -9.06 -16.12 4.72
CA ASP A 59 -8.78 -15.29 5.88
C ASP A 59 -7.37 -14.67 5.76
N HIS A 60 -7.32 -13.36 5.53
CA HIS A 60 -6.09 -12.61 5.33
C HIS A 60 -5.16 -12.61 6.56
N THR A 61 -5.66 -12.95 7.75
CA THR A 61 -4.86 -13.00 8.98
C THR A 61 -4.06 -14.30 9.13
N THR A 62 -4.44 -15.34 8.39
CA THR A 62 -3.79 -16.66 8.41
C THR A 62 -3.27 -17.10 7.05
N ALA A 63 -3.54 -16.32 5.99
CA ALA A 63 -3.10 -16.57 4.62
C ALA A 63 -1.56 -16.67 4.51
N PRO A 64 -1.03 -17.56 3.65
CA PRO A 64 0.39 -17.57 3.32
C PRO A 64 0.84 -16.22 2.74
N THR A 65 1.89 -15.65 3.30
CA THR A 65 2.40 -14.32 2.93
C THR A 65 3.46 -14.38 1.82
N ASN A 66 3.95 -13.21 1.41
CA ASN A 66 5.10 -13.06 0.52
C ASN A 66 6.26 -13.98 0.95
N HIS A 67 6.96 -14.56 -0.03
CA HIS A 67 7.99 -15.62 0.11
C HIS A 67 7.49 -17.05 0.41
N SER A 68 6.19 -17.25 0.61
CA SER A 68 5.64 -18.61 0.66
C SER A 68 5.43 -19.19 -0.74
N ALA A 69 5.80 -20.46 -0.95
CA ALA A 69 5.44 -21.21 -2.17
C ALA A 69 3.92 -21.46 -2.31
N ARG A 70 3.12 -21.10 -1.29
CA ARG A 70 1.66 -21.22 -1.26
C ARG A 70 0.95 -19.87 -1.30
N ALA A 71 1.68 -18.76 -1.48
CA ALA A 71 1.05 -17.45 -1.61
C ALA A 71 0.15 -17.41 -2.85
N ILE A 72 -1.06 -16.86 -2.69
CA ILE A 72 -2.03 -16.65 -3.76
C ILE A 72 -2.47 -15.19 -3.69
N PHE A 73 -2.55 -14.53 -4.84
CA PHE A 73 -2.93 -13.14 -4.96
C PHE A 73 -4.20 -12.99 -5.79
N ASP A 74 -5.06 -12.05 -5.41
CA ASP A 74 -6.25 -11.65 -6.15
C ASP A 74 -5.90 -10.55 -7.15
N ASP A 75 -5.77 -10.92 -8.43
CA ASP A 75 -5.44 -10.00 -9.51
C ASP A 75 -6.54 -8.95 -9.78
N SER A 76 -7.74 -9.10 -9.22
CA SER A 76 -8.81 -8.11 -9.38
C SER A 76 -8.50 -6.77 -8.73
N VAL A 77 -7.45 -6.68 -7.91
CA VAL A 77 -6.97 -5.44 -7.27
C VAL A 77 -6.03 -4.62 -8.16
N ILE A 78 -5.57 -5.15 -9.30
CA ILE A 78 -4.66 -4.43 -10.21
C ILE A 78 -5.24 -3.08 -10.69
N PRO A 79 -6.54 -2.99 -11.09
CA PRO A 79 -7.14 -1.71 -11.44
C PRO A 79 -7.16 -0.71 -10.27
N LEU A 80 -7.35 -1.18 -9.03
CA LEU A 80 -7.30 -0.33 -7.84
C LEU A 80 -5.90 0.23 -7.61
N GLY A 81 -4.86 -0.61 -7.68
CA GLY A 81 -3.47 -0.15 -7.58
C GLY A 81 -3.11 0.88 -8.63
N SER A 82 -3.58 0.67 -9.87
CA SER A 82 -3.40 1.63 -10.98
C SER A 82 -4.11 2.95 -10.69
N ALA A 83 -5.36 2.91 -10.22
CA ALA A 83 -6.13 4.09 -9.85
C ALA A 83 -5.47 4.87 -8.71
N LEU A 84 -4.93 4.19 -7.68
CA LEU A 84 -4.23 4.84 -6.58
C LEU A 84 -3.00 5.60 -7.07
N LEU A 85 -2.13 4.96 -7.86
CA LEU A 85 -0.93 5.59 -8.41
C LEU A 85 -1.28 6.78 -9.33
N ALA A 86 -2.28 6.61 -10.21
CA ALA A 86 -2.72 7.68 -11.10
C ALA A 86 -3.32 8.88 -10.34
N SER A 87 -4.11 8.62 -9.30
CA SER A 87 -4.69 9.67 -8.45
C SER A 87 -3.62 10.39 -7.62
N LEU A 88 -2.63 9.67 -7.10
CA LEU A 88 -1.48 10.27 -6.40
C LEU A 88 -0.67 11.19 -7.31
N ALA A 89 -0.38 10.73 -8.53
CA ALA A 89 0.32 11.54 -9.52
C ALA A 89 -0.52 12.77 -9.93
N SER A 90 -1.82 12.58 -10.22
CA SER A 90 -2.72 13.68 -10.59
C SER A 90 -2.83 14.73 -9.48
N SER A 91 -3.03 14.31 -8.23
CA SER A 91 -3.09 15.21 -7.06
C SER A 91 -1.76 15.91 -6.75
N HIS A 92 -0.63 15.42 -7.28
CA HIS A 92 0.66 16.06 -7.14
C HIS A 92 0.91 17.12 -8.23
N LEU A 93 0.41 16.88 -9.43
CA LEU A 93 0.69 17.70 -10.61
C LEU A 93 -0.38 18.77 -10.91
N LEU A 94 -1.60 18.58 -10.42
CA LEU A 94 -2.77 19.46 -10.63
C LEU A 94 -3.18 20.14 -9.32
#